data_AF-A0A7Y7DMZ6-F1
#
_entry.id   AF-A0A7Y7DMZ6-F1
#
_cell.length_a   1.000
_cell.length_b   1.000
_cell.length_c   1.000
_cell.angle_alpha   90.00
_cell.angle_beta   90.00
_cell.angle_gamma   90.00
#
_symmetry.space_group_name_H-M   'P 1'
#
loop_
_entity.id
_entity.type
_entity.pdbx_description
1 polymer ?
#
loop_
_entity_poly.entity_id
_entity_poly.type
_entity_poly.pdbx_seq_one_letter_code
_entity_poly.pdbx_strand_id
1 'polypeptide(L)'
;MNLSPGKTTLTKAVVAGMLISMVSGCGGGGDSSSPTPTPPSPPPTSTPTPTADTTPDVFSFGDSPDAFTSELVASGAVTVLSIDDGASVSVNGGEFSIDGGAFLSDSATINAGQKVQVRVMSSADSLGESTATLTVGDFSTDFTVITNDIAGRTEAESAINADGLTTSSIANSSGGEVVSLTDSSDVVSLIAPREGKLISIRYRSDNEENLNIIVNGSTVGTVTLLQTNDLFQTAELFVPIAEGSTIDIALNSAAQGAVTLDYIDVMDDLSATTIARNMGYGFNLGQMFESDQHAPTLENAKPKIDAYYAAGFRNIRIPVTWTEDIDGSSLADKTTGVIDMTHPRLAELIKVVEYALSLKGMHVVVNMHHESTLKAEDNFAVLENVWDGISSIFVNHSHRLLFEVLNEPHQGPNDEPMAAASVRRMTGLAYDKIRALNPERIIIIGGDQWFGAAEMARTWPDLSLVGKGNDAYIMSTFHHYSPWEFNGEANKTYLWDESTITSDMATQEDWVTSIGNDMPVYIGEWGNSWNQYLQTANCNNIRSWYDNFADNYADARAIETPTAVWDDGGWFMIWDHNTNDWNNSLYQCITGTCMPESFERLNAACTDTN
;
A
#
# COMPACT_ATOMS: atom_id res chain seq x y z
N MET A 1 28.57 9.55 15.90
CA MET A 1 28.47 8.36 16.76
C MET A 1 27.52 8.67 17.89
N ASN A 2 26.25 8.30 17.74
CA ASN A 2 25.29 8.13 18.83
C ASN A 2 24.27 7.11 18.33
N LEU A 3 24.16 6.02 19.10
CA LEU A 3 23.36 4.83 18.80
C LEU A 3 21.93 5.08 19.26
N SER A 4 20.95 4.76 18.39
CA SER A 4 19.54 4.63 18.74
C SER A 4 19.32 3.39 19.62
N PRO A 5 18.44 3.43 20.65
CA PRO A 5 18.18 2.26 21.49
C PRO A 5 17.18 1.31 20.84
N GLY A 6 17.57 0.03 20.78
CA GLY A 6 16.80 -1.06 20.19
C GLY A 6 15.53 -1.43 20.96
N LYS A 7 14.53 -1.87 20.18
CA LYS A 7 13.28 -2.51 20.64
C LYS A 7 13.61 -3.83 21.35
N THR A 8 13.12 -4.00 22.57
CA THR A 8 13.23 -5.25 23.35
C THR A 8 12.03 -6.15 23.13
N THR A 9 12.26 -7.34 22.60
CA THR A 9 11.27 -8.43 22.43
C THR A 9 11.08 -9.18 23.76
N LEU A 10 9.83 -9.31 24.23
CA LEU A 10 9.46 -10.13 25.39
C LEU A 10 9.14 -11.57 24.96
N THR A 11 9.96 -12.53 25.36
CA THR A 11 9.71 -13.97 25.14
C THR A 11 8.82 -14.54 26.26
N LYS A 12 7.60 -14.99 25.95
CA LYS A 12 6.74 -15.75 26.89
C LYS A 12 7.16 -17.23 26.91
N ALA A 13 7.46 -17.78 28.09
CA ALA A 13 7.77 -19.19 28.30
C ALA A 13 6.50 -20.00 28.64
N VAL A 14 6.27 -21.11 27.93
CA VAL A 14 5.17 -22.06 28.18
C VAL A 14 5.66 -23.22 29.05
N VAL A 15 4.93 -23.50 30.14
CA VAL A 15 5.14 -24.67 31.02
C VAL A 15 4.12 -25.75 30.68
N ALA A 16 4.59 -26.91 30.23
CA ALA A 16 3.78 -28.09 29.97
C ALA A 16 3.55 -28.90 31.27
N GLY A 17 2.28 -29.21 31.57
CA GLY A 17 1.88 -30.09 32.68
C GLY A 17 1.00 -31.23 32.18
N MET A 18 1.57 -32.43 32.11
CA MET A 18 0.93 -33.69 31.71
C MET A 18 0.38 -34.41 32.95
N LEU A 19 -0.88 -34.89 32.92
CA LEU A 19 -1.34 -35.91 33.88
C LEU A 19 -2.41 -36.83 33.27
N ILE A 20 -2.02 -38.10 33.13
CA ILE A 20 -2.84 -39.26 32.78
C ILE A 20 -3.26 -39.95 34.08
N SER A 21 -4.52 -40.37 34.20
CA SER A 21 -4.85 -41.60 34.93
C SER A 21 -6.15 -42.23 34.43
N MET A 22 -6.05 -43.48 34.00
CA MET A 22 -7.15 -44.42 33.80
C MET A 22 -7.34 -45.24 35.08
N VAL A 23 -8.60 -45.58 35.44
CA VAL A 23 -8.91 -46.82 36.15
C VAL A 23 -10.22 -47.40 35.60
N SER A 24 -10.13 -48.68 35.28
CA SER A 24 -11.15 -49.61 34.82
C SER A 24 -11.98 -50.19 35.98
N GLY A 25 -13.24 -50.51 35.71
CA GLY A 25 -14.10 -51.31 36.58
C GLY A 25 -15.03 -52.19 35.76
N CYS A 26 -14.82 -53.51 35.83
CA CYS A 26 -15.60 -54.56 35.19
C CYS A 26 -16.61 -55.14 36.18
N GLY A 27 -17.80 -55.53 35.71
CA GLY A 27 -18.78 -56.31 36.48
C GLY A 27 -19.99 -56.69 35.63
N GLY A 28 -20.07 -57.96 35.23
CA GLY A 28 -21.15 -58.52 34.41
C GLY A 28 -22.26 -59.24 35.20
N GLY A 29 -23.22 -59.79 34.45
CA GLY A 29 -24.17 -60.82 34.92
C GLY A 29 -25.62 -60.51 34.54
N GLY A 30 -26.16 -61.26 33.58
CA GLY A 30 -27.58 -61.20 33.18
C GLY A 30 -28.51 -62.02 34.08
N ASP A 31 -29.81 -61.72 34.05
CA ASP A 31 -30.84 -62.63 33.54
C ASP A 31 -32.22 -61.95 33.48
N SER A 32 -33.13 -62.56 32.72
CA SER A 32 -34.44 -62.08 32.28
C SER A 32 -35.58 -62.20 33.32
N SER A 33 -36.48 -61.19 33.38
CA SER A 33 -37.97 -61.31 33.27
C SER A 33 -38.80 -60.22 34.02
N SER A 34 -39.84 -59.73 33.30
CA SER A 34 -41.04 -58.95 33.70
C SER A 34 -40.98 -57.41 33.82
N PRO A 35 -42.00 -56.68 33.28
CA PRO A 35 -41.95 -55.24 33.11
C PRO A 35 -42.30 -54.50 34.41
N THR A 36 -41.45 -53.53 34.78
CA THR A 36 -41.68 -52.58 35.88
C THR A 36 -42.18 -51.25 35.28
N PRO A 37 -43.14 -50.54 35.90
CA PRO A 37 -43.67 -49.29 35.36
C PRO A 37 -42.57 -48.23 35.24
N THR A 38 -42.59 -47.48 34.14
CA THR A 38 -41.66 -46.39 33.82
C THR A 38 -41.62 -45.33 34.93
N PRO A 39 -40.44 -44.82 35.33
CA PRO A 39 -40.35 -43.64 36.18
C PRO A 39 -40.93 -42.42 35.44
N PRO A 40 -41.49 -41.42 36.14
CA PRO A 40 -41.92 -40.18 35.49
C PRO A 40 -40.73 -39.51 34.80
N SER A 41 -40.96 -39.02 33.57
CA SER A 41 -39.95 -38.24 32.83
C SER A 41 -39.36 -37.14 33.70
N PRO A 42 -38.05 -36.86 33.62
CA PRO A 42 -37.48 -35.68 34.24
C PRO A 42 -38.21 -34.44 33.70
N PRO A 43 -38.39 -33.39 34.52
CA PRO A 43 -38.98 -32.15 34.04
C PRO A 43 -38.14 -31.65 32.84
N PRO A 44 -38.76 -30.99 31.85
CA PRO A 44 -37.99 -30.44 30.74
C PRO A 44 -36.89 -29.58 31.33
N THR A 45 -35.64 -29.94 31.06
CA THR A 45 -34.50 -29.06 31.29
C THR A 45 -34.84 -27.77 30.59
N SER A 46 -35.07 -26.70 31.36
CA SER A 46 -35.17 -25.36 30.83
C SER A 46 -33.91 -25.13 30.01
N THR A 47 -34.06 -25.10 28.69
CA THR A 47 -32.99 -24.65 27.80
C THR A 47 -32.57 -23.28 28.34
N PRO A 48 -31.31 -23.08 28.76
CA PRO A 48 -30.88 -21.78 29.21
C PRO A 48 -31.19 -20.81 28.07
N THR A 49 -31.86 -19.70 28.41
CA THR A 49 -32.01 -18.58 27.47
C THR A 49 -30.60 -18.24 26.98
N PRO A 50 -30.33 -18.21 25.67
CA PRO A 50 -29.01 -17.82 25.17
C PRO A 50 -28.66 -16.47 25.79
N THR A 51 -27.46 -16.38 26.37
CA THR A 51 -26.93 -15.12 26.88
C THR A 51 -26.75 -14.18 25.69
N ALA A 52 -27.21 -12.94 25.80
CA ALA A 52 -26.97 -11.92 24.78
C ALA A 52 -25.45 -11.77 24.54
N ASP A 53 -25.06 -11.80 23.27
CA ASP A 53 -23.70 -11.62 22.80
C ASP A 53 -23.53 -10.20 22.28
N THR A 54 -22.67 -9.45 22.95
CA THR A 54 -22.33 -8.06 22.62
C THR A 54 -20.85 -7.89 22.29
N THR A 55 -20.13 -9.00 22.12
CA THR A 55 -18.69 -9.01 21.81
C THR A 55 -18.51 -9.15 20.31
N PRO A 56 -18.01 -8.12 19.61
CA PRO A 56 -17.83 -8.21 18.16
C PRO A 56 -16.66 -9.12 17.78
N ASP A 57 -16.62 -9.53 16.51
CA ASP A 57 -15.39 -10.06 15.90
C ASP A 57 -14.23 -9.07 16.08
N VAL A 58 -12.99 -9.59 16.17
CA VAL A 58 -11.79 -8.75 16.22
C VAL A 58 -11.67 -7.94 14.93
N PHE A 59 -11.44 -6.64 15.06
CA PHE A 59 -11.16 -5.74 13.96
C PHE A 59 -10.19 -4.62 14.37
N SER A 60 -9.59 -3.98 13.38
CA SER A 60 -8.74 -2.80 13.56
C SER A 60 -9.12 -1.70 12.56
N PHE A 61 -8.81 -0.46 12.93
CA PHE A 61 -8.89 0.70 12.03
C PHE A 61 -7.63 0.87 11.18
N GLY A 62 -6.55 0.16 11.52
CA GLY A 62 -5.21 0.45 11.02
C GLY A 62 -4.66 1.76 11.59
N ASP A 63 -3.35 1.93 11.50
CA ASP A 63 -2.75 3.24 11.78
C ASP A 63 -2.89 4.14 10.55
N SER A 64 -3.03 5.45 10.78
CA SER A 64 -3.02 6.45 9.71
C SER A 64 -1.72 7.25 9.75
N PRO A 65 -0.71 6.86 8.96
CA PRO A 65 0.52 7.63 8.86
C PRO A 65 0.34 8.89 8.02
N ASP A 66 1.32 9.78 8.12
CA ASP A 66 1.48 10.98 7.28
C ASP A 66 0.37 12.04 7.35
N ALA A 67 -0.29 12.16 8.51
CA ALA A 67 -1.26 13.23 8.75
C ALA A 67 -0.58 14.62 8.78
N PHE A 68 -1.31 15.68 8.41
CA PHE A 68 -0.84 17.05 8.72
C PHE A 68 -0.97 17.33 10.21
N THR A 69 -0.33 18.38 10.69
CA THR A 69 -0.43 18.80 12.09
C THR A 69 -1.83 19.35 12.40
N SER A 70 -2.34 19.04 13.60
CA SER A 70 -3.61 19.60 14.10
C SER A 70 -4.80 19.44 13.14
N GLU A 71 -4.86 18.32 12.44
CA GLU A 71 -5.92 17.96 11.49
C GLU A 71 -6.83 16.89 12.12
N LEU A 72 -8.14 17.00 11.92
CA LEU A 72 -9.06 15.91 12.24
C LEU A 72 -8.92 14.81 11.19
N VAL A 73 -8.40 13.65 11.60
CA VAL A 73 -8.22 12.49 10.74
C VAL A 73 -9.22 11.43 11.13
N ALA A 74 -9.96 10.91 10.16
CA ALA A 74 -10.92 9.83 10.34
C ALA A 74 -10.38 8.52 9.74
N SER A 75 -10.64 7.40 10.41
CA SER A 75 -10.29 6.04 9.97
C SER A 75 -11.11 5.60 8.75
N GLY A 76 -10.81 4.43 8.19
CA GLY A 76 -11.79 3.67 7.40
C GLY A 76 -13.01 3.28 8.23
N ALA A 77 -14.14 3.01 7.57
CA ALA A 77 -15.33 2.47 8.22
C ALA A 77 -15.23 0.94 8.31
N VAL A 78 -15.53 0.38 9.49
CA VAL A 78 -15.49 -1.06 9.76
C VAL A 78 -16.88 -1.57 10.10
N THR A 79 -17.31 -2.65 9.47
CA THR A 79 -18.59 -3.32 9.79
C THR A 79 -18.46 -4.13 11.08
N VAL A 80 -19.34 -3.88 12.05
CA VAL A 80 -19.40 -4.66 13.29
C VAL A 80 -20.15 -5.98 13.04
N LEU A 81 -19.50 -7.10 13.32
CA LEU A 81 -20.01 -8.45 13.06
C LEU A 81 -20.12 -9.28 14.36
N SER A 82 -20.83 -10.40 14.28
CA SER A 82 -20.96 -11.46 15.29
C SER A 82 -21.68 -11.15 16.61
N ILE A 83 -22.18 -9.93 16.84
CA ILE A 83 -23.08 -9.64 17.97
C ILE A 83 -24.53 -10.09 17.69
N ASP A 84 -25.26 -10.56 18.70
CA ASP A 84 -26.68 -10.95 18.59
C ASP A 84 -27.65 -10.03 19.37
N ASP A 85 -27.10 -9.09 20.14
CA ASP A 85 -27.81 -8.00 20.81
C ASP A 85 -27.07 -6.67 20.62
N GLY A 86 -27.76 -5.55 20.88
CA GLY A 86 -27.16 -4.22 20.75
C GLY A 86 -26.01 -4.02 21.74
N ALA A 87 -24.81 -3.73 21.22
CA ALA A 87 -23.62 -3.48 22.03
C ALA A 87 -23.49 -1.98 22.37
N SER A 88 -23.03 -1.68 23.59
CA SER A 88 -22.63 -0.31 23.93
C SER A 88 -21.33 0.04 23.21
N VAL A 89 -21.29 1.20 22.56
CA VAL A 89 -20.08 1.75 21.94
C VAL A 89 -19.68 3.06 22.61
N SER A 90 -18.39 3.24 22.88
CA SER A 90 -17.83 4.46 23.48
C SER A 90 -16.40 4.68 23.00
N VAL A 91 -15.89 5.91 23.12
CA VAL A 91 -14.54 6.28 22.67
C VAL A 91 -13.80 7.08 23.75
N ASN A 92 -12.49 6.91 23.83
CA ASN A 92 -11.57 7.74 24.60
C ASN A 92 -10.57 8.41 23.65
N GLY A 93 -10.25 9.68 23.87
CA GLY A 93 -9.25 10.41 23.07
C GLY A 93 -9.72 10.90 21.70
N GLY A 94 -10.97 10.64 21.30
CA GLY A 94 -11.50 11.05 20.00
C GLY A 94 -13.03 11.04 19.93
N GLU A 95 -13.55 10.85 18.72
CA GLU A 95 -14.99 10.74 18.44
C GLU A 95 -15.24 9.53 17.53
N PHE A 96 -16.46 8.98 17.53
CA PHE A 96 -16.84 7.90 16.63
C PHE A 96 -18.14 8.21 15.87
N SER A 97 -18.34 7.58 14.71
CA SER A 97 -19.57 7.66 13.91
C SER A 97 -20.14 6.27 13.66
N ILE A 98 -21.47 6.14 13.62
CA ILE A 98 -22.20 4.93 13.24
C ILE A 98 -22.93 5.18 11.92
N ASP A 99 -22.75 4.30 10.94
CA ASP A 99 -23.38 4.36 9.60
C ASP A 99 -23.23 5.73 8.89
N GLY A 100 -22.09 6.38 9.07
CA GLY A 100 -21.81 7.70 8.47
C GLY A 100 -22.63 8.85 9.09
N GLY A 101 -23.20 8.64 10.27
CA GLY A 101 -23.85 9.68 11.06
C GLY A 101 -22.89 10.75 11.60
N ALA A 102 -23.41 11.65 12.43
CA ALA A 102 -22.58 12.62 13.14
C ALA A 102 -21.60 11.92 14.09
N PHE A 103 -20.41 12.50 14.25
CA PHE A 103 -19.42 12.04 15.22
C PHE A 103 -19.87 12.33 16.65
N LEU A 104 -19.70 11.35 17.54
CA LEU A 104 -20.16 11.34 18.92
C LEU A 104 -18.97 11.13 19.87
N SER A 105 -19.00 11.79 21.02
CA SER A 105 -18.11 11.50 22.17
C SER A 105 -18.81 10.73 23.29
N ASP A 106 -20.14 10.85 23.37
CA ASP A 106 -20.95 10.12 24.35
C ASP A 106 -21.25 8.70 23.85
N SER A 107 -21.46 7.77 24.79
CA SER A 107 -21.76 6.37 24.47
C SER A 107 -23.07 6.22 23.68
N ALA A 108 -23.09 5.29 22.73
CA ALA A 108 -24.27 4.93 21.94
C ALA A 108 -24.48 3.41 21.90
N THR A 109 -25.49 2.95 21.15
CA THR A 109 -25.71 1.53 20.87
C THR A 109 -25.43 1.25 19.40
N ILE A 110 -24.66 0.19 19.13
CA ILE A 110 -24.39 -0.33 17.79
C ILE A 110 -24.92 -1.75 17.65
N ASN A 111 -25.48 -2.08 16.49
CA ASN A 111 -26.04 -3.39 16.16
C ASN A 111 -25.20 -4.07 15.07
N ALA A 112 -25.33 -5.40 14.96
CA ALA A 112 -24.64 -6.16 13.93
C ALA A 112 -24.97 -5.63 12.52
N GLY A 113 -23.94 -5.56 11.68
CA GLY A 113 -24.01 -5.07 10.31
C GLY A 113 -23.89 -3.55 10.17
N GLN A 114 -23.90 -2.79 11.28
CA GLN A 114 -23.64 -1.35 11.22
C GLN A 114 -22.14 -1.07 11.10
N LYS A 115 -21.80 0.04 10.43
CA LYS A 115 -20.41 0.48 10.27
C LYS A 115 -20.02 1.48 11.34
N VAL A 116 -18.80 1.35 11.88
CA VAL A 116 -18.20 2.29 12.82
C VAL A 116 -16.95 2.94 12.21
N GLN A 117 -16.77 4.22 12.46
CA GLN A 117 -15.58 4.99 12.10
C GLN A 117 -15.11 5.78 13.33
N VAL A 118 -13.80 5.97 13.47
CA VAL A 118 -13.21 6.78 14.56
C VAL A 118 -12.49 7.96 13.95
N ARG A 119 -12.44 9.09 14.67
CA ARG A 119 -11.56 10.20 14.32
C ARG A 119 -10.85 10.77 15.54
N VAL A 120 -9.65 11.29 15.30
CA VAL A 120 -8.81 11.95 16.31
C VAL A 120 -8.09 13.13 15.67
N MET A 121 -7.74 14.13 16.49
CA MET A 121 -6.88 15.23 16.08
C MET A 121 -5.44 14.74 16.02
N SER A 122 -4.74 14.95 14.91
CA SER A 122 -3.31 14.63 14.81
C SER A 122 -2.45 15.53 15.72
N SER A 123 -1.25 15.05 16.03
CA SER A 123 -0.30 15.80 16.86
C SER A 123 0.17 17.08 16.15
N ALA A 124 0.45 18.13 16.93
CA ALA A 124 1.15 19.30 16.44
C ALA A 124 2.68 19.06 16.30
N ASP A 125 3.20 18.01 16.93
CA ASP A 125 4.61 17.67 16.92
C ASP A 125 4.95 16.79 15.71
N SER A 126 6.13 17.02 15.12
CA SER A 126 6.69 16.17 14.04
C SER A 126 6.78 14.73 14.50
N LEU A 127 6.29 13.78 13.68
CA LEU A 127 6.24 12.35 14.02
C LEU A 127 5.50 12.03 15.33
N GLY A 128 4.68 12.96 15.82
CA GLY A 128 3.88 12.77 17.02
C GLY A 128 2.68 11.87 16.76
N GLU A 129 2.37 11.02 17.73
CA GLU A 129 1.23 10.11 17.69
C GLU A 129 0.04 10.69 18.45
N SER A 130 -1.17 10.44 17.96
CA SER A 130 -2.42 10.72 18.67
C SER A 130 -3.36 9.53 18.50
N THR A 131 -3.91 9.05 19.60
CA THR A 131 -4.66 7.79 19.63
C THR A 131 -6.06 8.01 20.18
N ALA A 132 -7.05 7.43 19.51
CA ALA A 132 -8.39 7.24 20.03
C ALA A 132 -8.66 5.75 20.25
N THR A 133 -9.13 5.39 21.44
CA THR A 133 -9.51 4.01 21.78
C THR A 133 -11.03 3.87 21.68
N LEU A 134 -11.51 3.03 20.78
CA LEU A 134 -12.92 2.67 20.68
C LEU A 134 -13.18 1.38 21.48
N THR A 135 -14.26 1.36 22.26
CA THR A 135 -14.76 0.18 22.96
C THR A 135 -16.16 -0.18 22.45
N VAL A 136 -16.36 -1.42 22.02
CA VAL A 136 -17.65 -2.00 21.62
C VAL A 136 -17.90 -3.24 22.47
N GLY A 137 -18.89 -3.18 23.37
CA GLY A 137 -19.10 -4.23 24.36
C GLY A 137 -17.89 -4.36 25.30
N ASP A 138 -17.20 -5.49 25.24
CA ASP A 138 -15.94 -5.76 25.96
C ASP A 138 -14.69 -5.75 25.05
N PHE A 139 -14.87 -5.60 23.74
CA PHE A 139 -13.79 -5.44 22.78
C PHE A 139 -13.32 -3.98 22.72
N SER A 140 -12.01 -3.76 22.60
CA SER A 140 -11.44 -2.43 22.37
C SER A 140 -10.34 -2.48 21.32
N THR A 141 -10.26 -1.43 20.52
CA THR A 141 -9.22 -1.23 19.52
C THR A 141 -8.82 0.24 19.47
N ASP A 142 -7.56 0.48 19.14
CA ASP A 142 -7.01 1.81 18.94
C ASP A 142 -7.09 2.23 17.47
N PHE A 143 -7.19 3.54 17.25
CA PHE A 143 -6.90 4.21 15.99
C PHE A 143 -5.81 5.24 16.28
N THR A 144 -4.61 5.00 15.73
CA THR A 144 -3.47 5.89 15.92
C THR A 144 -3.20 6.68 14.64
N VAL A 145 -3.08 8.00 14.81
CA VAL A 145 -2.71 8.93 13.75
C VAL A 145 -1.29 9.41 14.02
N ILE A 146 -0.43 9.27 13.01
CA ILE A 146 0.97 9.69 13.07
C ILE A 146 1.12 10.93 12.19
N THR A 147 1.51 12.05 12.80
CA THR A 147 1.83 13.27 12.06
C THR A 147 3.08 13.05 11.22
N ASN A 148 3.11 13.55 9.98
CA ASN A 148 4.29 13.42 9.12
C ASN A 148 5.55 14.08 9.71
N ASP A 149 6.72 13.71 9.16
CA ASP A 149 7.94 14.48 9.43
C ASP A 149 7.81 15.87 8.80
N ILE A 150 7.76 16.89 9.66
CA ILE A 150 7.71 18.30 9.27
C ILE A 150 9.02 19.03 9.59
N ALA A 151 10.08 18.33 10.01
CA ALA A 151 11.30 18.98 10.47
C ALA A 151 12.00 19.82 9.39
N GLY A 152 11.79 19.52 8.11
CA GLY A 152 12.27 20.30 6.97
C GLY A 152 11.24 21.18 6.29
N ARG A 153 9.99 21.11 6.76
CA ARG A 153 8.85 21.75 6.12
C ARG A 153 8.68 23.18 6.62
N THR A 154 8.35 24.06 5.69
CA THR A 154 7.85 25.40 5.94
C THR A 154 6.53 25.57 5.20
N GLU A 155 5.47 25.87 5.94
CA GLU A 155 4.19 26.26 5.35
C GLU A 155 4.39 27.54 4.52
N ALA A 156 3.81 27.61 3.33
CA ALA A 156 4.10 28.68 2.38
C ALA A 156 3.73 30.06 2.96
N GLU A 157 2.65 30.14 3.72
CA GLU A 157 2.17 31.36 4.40
C GLU A 157 3.09 31.82 5.55
N SER A 158 3.97 30.94 6.03
CA SER A 158 4.94 31.24 7.10
C SER A 158 6.33 31.65 6.57
N ALA A 159 6.55 31.60 5.26
CA ALA A 159 7.81 31.94 4.63
C ALA A 159 8.03 33.48 4.62
N ILE A 160 9.21 33.95 5.05
CA ILE A 160 9.50 35.32 5.53
C ILE A 160 9.32 36.46 4.49
N ASN A 161 9.09 36.14 3.20
CA ASN A 161 8.75 37.14 2.17
C ASN A 161 7.29 37.04 1.67
N ALA A 162 6.42 36.27 2.33
CA ALA A 162 4.99 36.24 2.03
C ALA A 162 4.24 37.54 2.43
N ASP A 163 4.90 38.50 3.09
CA ASP A 163 4.33 39.81 3.46
C ASP A 163 3.86 40.59 2.22
N GLY A 164 2.58 40.40 1.86
CA GLY A 164 1.92 41.05 0.73
C GLY A 164 1.35 40.09 -0.32
N LEU A 165 1.69 38.80 -0.25
CA LEU A 165 1.04 37.77 -1.05
C LEU A 165 -0.34 37.44 -0.49
N THR A 166 -1.25 37.00 -1.36
CA THR A 166 -2.61 36.64 -0.94
C THR A 166 -2.62 35.23 -0.38
N THR A 167 -3.12 35.07 0.83
CA THR A 167 -3.41 33.75 1.41
C THR A 167 -4.89 33.40 1.26
N SER A 168 -5.18 32.11 1.15
CA SER A 168 -6.56 31.61 1.11
C SER A 168 -6.66 30.23 1.76
N SER A 169 -7.82 29.90 2.32
CA SER A 169 -8.07 28.56 2.84
C SER A 169 -8.55 27.64 1.73
N ILE A 170 -7.88 26.49 1.57
CA ILE A 170 -8.23 25.46 0.59
C ILE A 170 -8.35 24.11 1.31
N ALA A 171 -9.38 23.34 0.99
CA ALA A 171 -9.54 22.00 1.57
C ALA A 171 -8.33 21.11 1.24
N ASN A 172 -7.90 20.30 2.22
CA ASN A 172 -6.73 19.42 2.14
C ASN A 172 -5.36 20.14 2.05
N SER A 173 -5.30 21.45 2.36
CA SER A 173 -4.03 22.15 2.56
C SER A 173 -3.43 21.82 3.93
N SER A 174 -2.10 21.84 4.04
CA SER A 174 -1.40 21.80 5.32
C SER A 174 -1.59 23.14 6.03
N GLY A 175 -1.70 23.15 7.36
CA GLY A 175 -1.94 24.38 8.13
C GLY A 175 -3.29 25.09 7.89
N GLY A 176 -4.07 24.68 6.87
CA GLY A 176 -5.37 25.25 6.51
C GLY A 176 -5.31 26.48 5.59
N GLU A 177 -4.12 26.91 5.17
CA GLU A 177 -3.92 28.03 4.24
C GLU A 177 -3.00 27.64 3.08
N VAL A 178 -3.01 28.45 2.02
CA VAL A 178 -2.06 28.39 0.89
C VAL A 178 -1.70 29.81 0.48
N VAL A 179 -0.58 29.97 -0.23
CA VAL A 179 -0.14 31.24 -0.83
C VAL A 179 -0.39 31.23 -2.33
N SER A 180 -1.07 32.26 -2.86
CA SER A 180 -1.27 32.45 -4.30
C SER A 180 -0.10 33.19 -4.96
N LEU A 181 0.34 32.69 -6.12
CA LEU A 181 1.31 33.36 -6.99
C LEU A 181 0.61 33.77 -8.29
N THR A 182 0.88 35.00 -8.73
CA THR A 182 0.26 35.63 -9.91
C THR A 182 1.28 36.03 -10.96
N ASP A 183 2.48 36.46 -10.57
CA ASP A 183 3.56 36.75 -11.50
C ASP A 183 4.97 36.57 -10.89
N SER A 184 6.00 36.85 -11.69
CA SER A 184 7.41 36.68 -11.31
C SER A 184 7.89 37.61 -10.18
N SER A 185 7.08 38.59 -9.76
CA SER A 185 7.37 39.43 -8.59
C SER A 185 6.87 38.82 -7.28
N ASP A 186 6.00 37.82 -7.35
CA ASP A 186 5.56 37.06 -6.18
C ASP A 186 6.64 36.04 -5.80
N VAL A 187 7.22 36.21 -4.61
CA VAL A 187 8.33 35.40 -4.13
C VAL A 187 8.03 34.82 -2.76
N VAL A 188 8.16 33.50 -2.64
CA VAL A 188 8.11 32.78 -1.36
C VAL A 188 9.53 32.47 -0.92
N SER A 189 9.92 32.93 0.28
CA SER A 189 11.32 32.84 0.74
C SER A 189 11.49 32.10 2.05
N LEU A 190 12.33 31.07 2.03
CA LEU A 190 12.77 30.33 3.19
C LEU A 190 14.16 30.84 3.61
N ILE A 191 14.32 31.16 4.88
CA ILE A 191 15.60 31.61 5.45
C ILE A 191 16.09 30.55 6.42
N ALA A 192 17.36 30.18 6.26
CA ALA A 192 18.02 29.17 7.07
C ALA A 192 17.23 27.85 7.17
N PRO A 193 16.85 27.24 6.03
CA PRO A 193 16.28 25.91 6.04
C PRO A 193 17.31 24.91 6.58
N ARG A 194 16.83 23.72 6.95
CA ARG A 194 17.73 22.60 7.28
C ARG A 194 18.60 22.24 6.08
N GLU A 195 19.72 21.57 6.35
CA GLU A 195 20.51 20.92 5.31
C GLU A 195 19.66 19.85 4.60
N GLY A 196 19.88 19.65 3.30
CA GLY A 196 19.24 18.59 2.52
C GLY A 196 19.76 18.50 1.08
N LYS A 197 19.19 17.61 0.28
CA LYS A 197 19.58 17.37 -1.14
C LYS A 197 18.44 17.57 -2.13
N LEU A 198 17.24 17.86 -1.64
CA LEU A 198 16.04 18.00 -2.44
C LEU A 198 15.20 19.15 -1.90
N ILE A 199 14.62 19.93 -2.79
CA ILE A 199 13.49 20.82 -2.49
C ILE A 199 12.23 20.16 -3.04
N SER A 200 11.22 19.99 -2.20
CA SER A 200 9.89 19.49 -2.54
C SER A 200 8.87 20.59 -2.30
N ILE A 201 7.96 20.79 -3.26
CA ILE A 201 6.96 21.86 -3.23
C ILE A 201 5.60 21.21 -3.44
N ARG A 202 4.70 21.35 -2.48
CA ARG A 202 3.30 20.94 -2.63
C ARG A 202 2.48 22.11 -3.16
N TYR A 203 1.73 21.89 -4.24
CA TYR A 203 1.08 22.97 -4.98
C TYR A 203 -0.24 22.55 -5.64
N ARG A 204 -1.02 23.54 -6.08
CA ARG A 204 -2.02 23.41 -7.13
C ARG A 204 -1.76 24.42 -8.22
N SER A 205 -2.06 24.02 -9.46
CA SER A 205 -1.96 24.88 -10.63
C SER A 205 -3.09 24.61 -11.61
N ASP A 206 -3.67 25.67 -12.17
CA ASP A 206 -4.67 25.62 -13.24
C ASP A 206 -4.06 25.23 -14.59
N ASN A 207 -2.78 25.55 -14.80
CA ASN A 207 -2.04 25.29 -16.04
C ASN A 207 -0.64 24.76 -15.75
N GLU A 208 0.06 24.32 -16.79
CA GLU A 208 1.48 24.07 -16.67
C GLU A 208 2.23 25.39 -16.44
N GLU A 209 3.03 25.46 -15.38
CA GLU A 209 3.78 26.66 -14.98
C GLU A 209 5.21 26.28 -14.60
N ASN A 210 6.07 27.27 -14.41
CA ASN A 210 7.47 27.04 -14.07
C ASN A 210 7.89 27.93 -12.91
N LEU A 211 8.48 27.34 -11.87
CA LEU A 211 9.06 28.06 -10.74
C LEU A 211 10.58 28.07 -10.85
N ASN A 212 11.18 29.24 -10.75
CA ASN A 212 12.61 29.38 -10.54
C ASN A 212 12.93 29.13 -9.07
N ILE A 213 13.92 28.28 -8.83
CA ILE A 213 14.48 28.01 -7.51
C ILE A 213 15.80 28.78 -7.40
N ILE A 214 15.86 29.70 -6.45
CA ILE A 214 16.99 30.61 -6.26
C ILE A 214 17.59 30.34 -4.89
N VAL A 215 18.84 29.89 -4.85
CA VAL A 215 19.55 29.61 -3.60
C VAL A 215 20.64 30.65 -3.42
N ASN A 216 20.65 31.33 -2.27
CA ASN A 216 21.61 32.40 -1.95
C ASN A 216 21.71 33.47 -3.06
N GLY A 217 20.56 33.84 -3.64
CA GLY A 217 20.45 34.85 -4.71
C GLY A 217 20.84 34.38 -6.12
N SER A 218 21.16 33.10 -6.32
CA SER A 218 21.47 32.53 -7.64
C SER A 218 20.43 31.48 -8.04
N THR A 219 19.88 31.57 -9.25
CA THR A 219 19.00 30.52 -9.79
C THR A 219 19.78 29.22 -9.95
N VAL A 220 19.35 28.17 -9.25
CA VAL A 220 19.98 26.84 -9.29
C VAL A 220 19.22 25.86 -10.18
N GLY A 221 17.95 26.14 -10.47
CA GLY A 221 17.13 25.33 -11.35
C GLY A 221 15.73 25.89 -11.52
N THR A 222 14.93 25.19 -12.33
CA THR A 222 13.52 25.45 -12.56
C THR A 222 12.76 24.15 -12.33
N VAL A 223 11.61 24.22 -11.67
CA VAL A 223 10.66 23.10 -11.58
C VAL A 223 9.43 23.39 -12.41
N THR A 224 8.95 22.36 -13.10
CA THR A 224 7.68 22.40 -13.84
C THR A 224 6.55 22.04 -12.89
N LEU A 225 5.54 22.90 -12.80
CA LEU A 225 4.28 22.61 -12.15
C LEU A 225 3.31 22.08 -13.22
N LEU A 226 2.80 20.88 -13.06
CA LEU A 226 1.78 20.32 -13.93
C LEU A 226 0.42 20.94 -13.63
N GLN A 227 -0.48 20.94 -14.61
CA GLN A 227 -1.90 21.22 -14.34
C GLN A 227 -2.44 20.15 -13.38
N THR A 228 -3.15 20.59 -12.34
CA THR A 228 -3.49 19.70 -11.22
C THR A 228 -4.96 19.33 -11.09
N ASN A 229 -5.87 19.96 -11.85
CA ASN A 229 -7.31 19.71 -11.78
C ASN A 229 -7.86 19.72 -10.34
N ASP A 230 -7.49 20.75 -9.56
CA ASP A 230 -7.84 20.93 -8.14
C ASP A 230 -7.23 19.91 -7.15
N LEU A 231 -6.37 18.98 -7.60
CA LEU A 231 -5.61 18.10 -6.71
C LEU A 231 -4.35 18.80 -6.22
N PHE A 232 -3.90 18.50 -5.01
CA PHE A 232 -2.53 18.86 -4.64
C PHE A 232 -1.55 17.89 -5.30
N GLN A 233 -0.50 18.43 -5.90
CA GLN A 233 0.61 17.67 -6.46
C GLN A 233 1.93 18.10 -5.82
N THR A 234 3.00 17.36 -6.11
CA THR A 234 4.35 17.62 -5.60
C THR A 234 5.32 17.81 -6.76
N ALA A 235 6.06 18.91 -6.75
CA ALA A 235 7.14 19.20 -7.68
C ALA A 235 8.47 19.19 -6.91
N GLU A 236 9.51 18.64 -7.51
CA GLU A 236 10.75 18.28 -6.82
C GLU A 236 11.97 18.75 -7.63
N LEU A 237 12.97 19.30 -6.94
CA LEU A 237 14.28 19.64 -7.52
C LEU A 237 15.40 19.08 -6.66
N PHE A 238 16.18 18.16 -7.23
CA PHE A 238 17.39 17.64 -6.59
C PHE A 238 18.51 18.69 -6.64
N VAL A 239 18.72 19.36 -5.51
CA VAL A 239 19.76 20.35 -5.33
C VAL A 239 20.27 20.31 -3.89
N PRO A 240 21.60 20.23 -3.66
CA PRO A 240 22.17 20.34 -2.32
C PRO A 240 21.87 21.71 -1.69
N ILE A 241 21.27 21.69 -0.51
CA ILE A 241 20.97 22.86 0.31
C ILE A 241 21.82 22.78 1.58
N ALA A 242 22.68 23.77 1.77
CA ALA A 242 23.47 23.90 2.99
C ALA A 242 22.66 24.61 4.09
N GLU A 243 22.89 24.22 5.34
CA GLU A 243 22.34 24.91 6.51
C GLU A 243 22.61 26.42 6.43
N GLY A 244 21.59 27.24 6.74
CA GLY A 244 21.71 28.69 6.73
C GLY A 244 21.56 29.35 5.34
N SER A 245 21.29 28.58 4.29
CA SER A 245 21.00 29.14 2.96
C SER A 245 19.72 29.99 2.96
N THR A 246 19.54 30.81 1.93
CA THR A 246 18.22 31.36 1.59
C THR A 246 17.69 30.68 0.34
N ILE A 247 16.41 30.34 0.31
CA ILE A 247 15.73 29.78 -0.87
C ILE A 247 14.59 30.72 -1.23
N ASP A 248 14.62 31.28 -2.44
CA ASP A 248 13.53 32.03 -3.01
C ASP A 248 12.87 31.21 -4.13
N ILE A 249 11.55 31.15 -4.11
CA ILE A 249 10.72 30.47 -5.09
C ILE A 249 9.83 31.52 -5.75
N ALA A 250 9.94 31.63 -7.07
CA ALA A 250 9.19 32.62 -7.85
C ALA A 250 8.77 32.04 -9.19
N LEU A 251 7.64 32.49 -9.72
CA LEU A 251 7.25 32.18 -11.09
C LEU A 251 8.31 32.69 -12.07
N ASN A 252 8.57 31.94 -13.14
CA ASN A 252 9.51 32.37 -14.17
C ASN A 252 8.96 33.48 -15.07
N SER A 253 7.65 33.67 -15.07
CA SER A 253 6.89 34.60 -15.90
C SER A 253 5.52 34.89 -15.25
N ALA A 254 4.67 35.69 -15.90
CA ALA A 254 3.31 35.90 -15.41
C ALA A 254 2.52 34.58 -15.49
N ALA A 255 1.79 34.23 -14.43
CA ALA A 255 1.00 33.00 -14.41
C ALA A 255 -0.11 33.07 -15.48
N GLN A 256 -0.33 31.95 -16.15
CA GLN A 256 -1.39 31.76 -17.14
C GLN A 256 -2.67 31.21 -16.50
N GLY A 257 -2.66 30.92 -15.20
CA GLY A 257 -3.82 30.59 -14.36
C GLY A 257 -3.51 30.72 -12.87
N ALA A 258 -4.40 30.25 -11.99
CA ALA A 258 -4.12 30.27 -10.55
C ALA A 258 -3.00 29.28 -10.20
N VAL A 259 -2.02 29.75 -9.43
CA VAL A 259 -0.97 28.94 -8.82
C VAL A 259 -1.04 29.14 -7.32
N THR A 260 -1.10 28.04 -6.57
CA THR A 260 -1.10 28.08 -5.09
C THR A 260 -0.06 27.13 -4.53
N LEU A 261 0.72 27.61 -3.58
CA LEU A 261 1.70 26.82 -2.84
C LEU A 261 1.16 26.52 -1.45
N ASP A 262 1.26 25.25 -1.05
CA ASP A 262 0.85 24.76 0.26
C ASP A 262 2.04 24.82 1.22
N TYR A 263 3.05 23.98 0.98
CA TYR A 263 4.29 24.01 1.73
C TYR A 263 5.49 23.72 0.85
N ILE A 264 6.65 24.06 1.40
CA ILE A 264 7.96 23.76 0.84
C ILE A 264 8.73 22.93 1.86
N ASP A 265 9.35 21.85 1.42
CA ASP A 265 10.13 20.94 2.25
C ASP A 265 11.53 20.79 1.68
N VAL A 266 12.53 20.82 2.54
CA VAL A 266 13.91 20.48 2.19
C VAL A 266 14.19 19.09 2.73
N MET A 267 14.47 18.11 1.87
CA MET A 267 14.60 16.70 2.23
C MET A 267 16.01 16.16 1.99
N ASP A 268 16.42 15.14 2.75
CA ASP A 268 17.79 14.58 2.70
C ASP A 268 18.03 13.66 1.51
N ASP A 269 17.07 12.78 1.17
CA ASP A 269 17.07 11.97 -0.05
C ASP A 269 15.67 11.38 -0.34
N LEU A 270 15.51 10.87 -1.56
CA LEU A 270 14.43 9.96 -1.97
C LEU A 270 15.04 8.70 -2.60
N SER A 271 16.10 8.19 -1.98
CA SER A 271 16.74 6.94 -2.42
C SER A 271 15.75 5.77 -2.36
N ALA A 272 16.04 4.70 -3.09
CA ALA A 272 15.22 3.49 -3.06
C ALA A 272 15.04 2.97 -1.63
N THR A 273 16.05 3.08 -0.77
CA THR A 273 15.98 2.68 0.64
C THR A 273 15.01 3.55 1.45
N THR A 274 15.08 4.87 1.27
CA THR A 274 14.17 5.80 1.95
C THR A 274 12.73 5.60 1.48
N ILE A 275 12.51 5.43 0.18
CA ILE A 275 11.18 5.18 -0.37
C ILE A 275 10.65 3.81 0.08
N ALA A 276 11.46 2.74 0.05
CA ALA A 276 11.03 1.41 0.50
C ALA A 276 10.52 1.42 1.94
N ARG A 277 11.23 2.14 2.83
CA ARG A 277 10.81 2.31 4.24
C ARG A 277 9.46 3.00 4.38
N ASN A 278 9.13 3.92 3.47
CA ASN A 278 7.93 4.73 3.53
C ASN A 278 6.75 4.12 2.75
N MET A 279 6.98 3.08 1.94
CA MET A 279 5.93 2.41 1.17
C MET A 279 4.97 1.61 2.05
N GLY A 280 5.48 0.99 3.12
CA GLY A 280 4.70 0.18 4.07
C GLY A 280 3.87 -0.91 3.37
N TYR A 281 2.62 -1.05 3.81
CA TYR A 281 1.65 -1.96 3.18
C TYR A 281 1.05 -1.35 1.91
N GLY A 282 0.90 -2.18 0.89
CA GLY A 282 0.28 -1.81 -0.36
C GLY A 282 -0.67 -2.84 -0.94
N PHE A 283 -1.24 -2.49 -2.08
CA PHE A 283 -2.20 -3.31 -2.82
C PHE A 283 -2.02 -3.11 -4.33
N ASN A 284 -2.43 -4.12 -5.10
CA ASN A 284 -2.50 -4.03 -6.54
C ASN A 284 -3.88 -3.53 -6.97
N LEU A 285 -3.90 -2.59 -7.91
CA LEU A 285 -5.09 -2.26 -8.70
C LEU A 285 -5.26 -3.29 -9.82
N GLY A 286 -5.40 -4.56 -9.43
CA GLY A 286 -5.41 -5.71 -10.34
C GLY A 286 -6.67 -5.79 -11.20
N GLN A 287 -6.50 -6.41 -12.36
CA GLN A 287 -7.47 -6.62 -13.42
C GLN A 287 -8.20 -5.37 -13.89
N MET A 288 -7.47 -4.26 -14.02
CA MET A 288 -8.02 -2.96 -14.41
C MET A 288 -7.32 -2.36 -15.63
N PHE A 289 -6.03 -2.04 -15.54
CA PHE A 289 -5.29 -1.42 -16.66
C PHE A 289 -4.51 -2.44 -17.49
N GLU A 290 -4.35 -3.65 -16.98
CA GLU A 290 -3.73 -4.80 -17.62
C GLU A 290 -4.73 -5.78 -18.26
N SER A 291 -6.03 -5.64 -17.98
CA SER A 291 -7.10 -6.47 -18.56
C SER A 291 -8.42 -5.70 -18.74
N ASP A 292 -9.50 -6.41 -19.12
CA ASP A 292 -10.85 -5.87 -19.36
C ASP A 292 -11.88 -6.25 -18.28
N GLN A 293 -11.43 -6.82 -17.14
CA GLN A 293 -12.34 -7.26 -16.08
C GLN A 293 -13.03 -6.09 -15.37
N HIS A 294 -12.26 -5.04 -15.06
CA HIS A 294 -12.76 -3.80 -14.47
C HIS A 294 -12.48 -2.62 -15.41
N ALA A 295 -13.40 -1.66 -15.45
CA ALA A 295 -13.22 -0.50 -16.32
C ALA A 295 -12.02 0.36 -15.86
N PRO A 296 -11.07 0.68 -16.77
CA PRO A 296 -9.83 1.42 -16.44
C PRO A 296 -10.10 2.93 -16.36
N THR A 297 -10.86 3.35 -15.36
CA THR A 297 -11.21 4.77 -15.13
C THR A 297 -10.95 5.19 -13.69
N LEU A 298 -10.68 6.48 -13.48
CA LEU A 298 -10.55 7.02 -12.12
C LEU A 298 -11.83 6.78 -11.30
N GLU A 299 -13.00 6.87 -11.92
CA GLU A 299 -14.29 6.63 -11.26
C GLU A 299 -14.37 5.23 -10.62
N ASN A 300 -13.87 4.19 -11.32
CA ASN A 300 -13.90 2.81 -10.81
C ASN A 300 -12.72 2.48 -9.90
N ALA A 301 -11.56 3.10 -10.11
CA ALA A 301 -10.38 2.91 -9.26
C ALA A 301 -10.52 3.58 -7.89
N LYS A 302 -11.10 4.79 -7.86
CA LYS A 302 -11.09 5.67 -6.69
C LYS A 302 -11.67 5.04 -5.42
N PRO A 303 -12.83 4.33 -5.44
CA PRO A 303 -13.37 3.72 -4.22
C PRO A 303 -12.41 2.74 -3.55
N LYS A 304 -11.73 1.90 -4.34
CA LYS A 304 -10.71 0.96 -3.84
C LYS A 304 -9.52 1.71 -3.27
N ILE A 305 -9.00 2.70 -3.99
CA ILE A 305 -7.86 3.52 -3.54
C ILE A 305 -8.17 4.20 -2.20
N ASP A 306 -9.34 4.81 -2.08
CA ASP A 306 -9.79 5.48 -0.86
C ASP A 306 -9.89 4.50 0.32
N ALA A 307 -10.45 3.32 0.09
CA ALA A 307 -10.64 2.32 1.11
C ALA A 307 -9.31 1.81 1.68
N TYR A 308 -8.36 1.43 0.81
CA TYR A 308 -7.02 1.02 1.25
C TYR A 308 -6.25 2.17 1.91
N TYR A 309 -6.31 3.39 1.36
CA TYR A 309 -5.65 4.55 1.96
C TYR A 309 -6.16 4.85 3.38
N ALA A 310 -7.47 4.78 3.57
CA ALA A 310 -8.12 4.97 4.87
C ALA A 310 -7.84 3.83 5.86
N ALA A 311 -7.45 2.65 5.37
CA ALA A 311 -6.97 1.51 6.17
C ALA A 311 -5.46 1.58 6.48
N GLY A 312 -4.78 2.68 6.10
CA GLY A 312 -3.37 2.91 6.44
C GLY A 312 -2.37 2.54 5.33
N PHE A 313 -2.82 2.02 4.19
CA PHE A 313 -1.93 1.62 3.10
C PHE A 313 -1.32 2.87 2.42
N ARG A 314 -0.03 2.80 2.09
CA ARG A 314 0.74 3.91 1.49
C ARG A 314 1.50 3.51 0.24
N ASN A 315 1.14 2.38 -0.36
CA ASN A 315 1.68 1.89 -1.61
C ASN A 315 0.55 1.33 -2.50
N ILE A 316 0.52 1.73 -3.76
CA ILE A 316 -0.35 1.15 -4.79
C ILE A 316 0.48 0.72 -5.99
N ARG A 317 0.33 -0.53 -6.41
CA ARG A 317 0.84 -1.02 -7.70
C ARG A 317 -0.27 -1.01 -8.72
N ILE A 318 0.00 -0.42 -9.88
CA ILE A 318 -0.92 -0.31 -11.01
C ILE A 318 -0.32 -1.12 -12.16
N PRO A 319 -0.71 -2.40 -12.31
CA PRO A 319 -0.38 -3.20 -13.48
C PRO A 319 -0.93 -2.56 -14.75
N VAL A 320 -0.10 -2.40 -15.79
CA VAL A 320 -0.55 -1.83 -17.08
C VAL A 320 -0.04 -2.65 -18.25
N THR A 321 -0.93 -2.99 -19.17
CA THR A 321 -0.55 -3.62 -20.44
C THR A 321 -0.60 -2.59 -21.56
N TRP A 322 0.51 -2.44 -22.27
CA TRP A 322 0.74 -1.35 -23.20
C TRP A 322 0.60 -1.78 -24.66
N THR A 323 1.23 -2.90 -25.04
CA THR A 323 1.35 -3.28 -26.46
C THR A 323 0.29 -4.27 -26.93
N GLU A 324 -0.44 -4.89 -25.99
CA GLU A 324 -1.49 -5.84 -26.31
C GLU A 324 -2.87 -5.18 -26.39
N ASP A 325 -3.74 -5.83 -27.18
CA ASP A 325 -5.13 -5.44 -27.33
C ASP A 325 -5.91 -5.78 -26.05
N ILE A 326 -6.60 -4.78 -25.51
CA ILE A 326 -7.55 -4.92 -24.42
C ILE A 326 -8.78 -4.13 -24.83
N ASP A 327 -9.92 -4.82 -24.86
CA ASP A 327 -11.18 -4.28 -25.35
C ASP A 327 -11.07 -3.60 -26.73
N GLY A 328 -10.27 -4.18 -27.64
CA GLY A 328 -10.16 -3.75 -29.04
C GLY A 328 -9.15 -2.63 -29.32
N SER A 329 -8.28 -2.28 -28.36
CA SER A 329 -7.22 -1.28 -28.55
C SER A 329 -5.99 -1.51 -27.65
N SER A 330 -4.83 -0.96 -28.03
CA SER A 330 -3.58 -0.98 -27.24
C SER A 330 -3.07 0.44 -26.97
N LEU A 331 -2.39 0.66 -25.84
CA LEU A 331 -1.82 1.99 -25.50
C LEU A 331 -0.62 2.34 -26.38
N ALA A 332 0.10 1.34 -26.85
CA ALA A 332 1.28 1.49 -27.69
C ALA A 332 1.19 0.59 -28.92
N ASP A 333 1.78 1.05 -30.02
CA ASP A 333 1.90 0.25 -31.23
C ASP A 333 2.86 -0.93 -30.99
N LYS A 334 2.36 -2.16 -31.17
CA LYS A 334 3.12 -3.39 -30.92
C LYS A 334 4.38 -3.59 -31.77
N THR A 335 4.54 -2.85 -32.87
CA THR A 335 5.68 -2.99 -33.79
C THR A 335 6.76 -1.96 -33.49
N THR A 336 6.36 -0.76 -33.07
CA THR A 336 7.24 0.40 -32.90
C THR A 336 7.42 0.80 -31.45
N GLY A 337 6.52 0.41 -30.54
CA GLY A 337 6.48 0.84 -29.14
C GLY A 337 6.04 2.28 -28.92
N VAL A 338 5.56 2.97 -29.97
CA VAL A 338 5.09 4.36 -29.85
C VAL A 338 3.76 4.37 -29.11
N ILE A 339 3.69 5.10 -28.00
CA ILE A 339 2.47 5.29 -27.21
C ILE A 339 1.51 6.24 -27.95
N ASP A 340 0.23 5.87 -28.02
CA ASP A 340 -0.83 6.76 -28.47
C ASP A 340 -1.21 7.72 -27.34
N MET A 341 -0.63 8.93 -27.41
CA MET A 341 -0.88 10.03 -26.46
C MET A 341 -2.34 10.51 -26.41
N THR A 342 -3.16 10.11 -27.39
CA THR A 342 -4.59 10.48 -27.44
C THR A 342 -5.51 9.36 -26.96
N HIS A 343 -4.93 8.22 -26.53
CA HIS A 343 -5.70 7.05 -26.12
C HIS A 343 -6.52 7.35 -24.85
N PRO A 344 -7.84 7.09 -24.81
CA PRO A 344 -8.68 7.39 -23.65
C PRO A 344 -8.24 6.65 -22.38
N ARG A 345 -7.83 5.38 -22.50
CA ARG A 345 -7.26 4.62 -21.37
C ARG A 345 -5.98 5.25 -20.81
N LEU A 346 -5.12 5.85 -21.64
CA LEU A 346 -3.92 6.54 -21.15
C LEU A 346 -4.31 7.78 -20.35
N ALA A 347 -5.29 8.55 -20.82
CA ALA A 347 -5.79 9.72 -20.11
C ALA A 347 -6.35 9.34 -18.73
N GLU A 348 -7.06 8.21 -18.61
CA GLU A 348 -7.53 7.72 -17.32
C GLU A 348 -6.41 7.16 -16.43
N LEU A 349 -5.40 6.49 -16.99
CA LEU A 349 -4.23 6.04 -16.24
C LEU A 349 -3.52 7.23 -15.58
N ILE A 350 -3.29 8.31 -16.33
CA ILE A 350 -2.67 9.53 -15.81
C ILE A 350 -3.51 10.11 -14.65
N LYS A 351 -4.84 10.19 -14.79
CA LYS A 351 -5.72 10.64 -13.70
C LYS A 351 -5.62 9.75 -12.45
N VAL A 352 -5.53 8.43 -12.62
CA VAL A 352 -5.41 7.50 -11.49
C VAL A 352 -4.06 7.67 -10.78
N VAL A 353 -2.97 7.78 -11.54
CA VAL A 353 -1.62 8.05 -10.99
C VAL A 353 -1.60 9.39 -10.26
N GLU A 354 -2.14 10.46 -10.85
CA GLU A 354 -2.19 11.79 -10.24
C GLU A 354 -3.09 11.83 -9.01
N TYR A 355 -4.22 11.12 -9.03
CA TYR A 355 -5.08 10.98 -7.87
C TYR A 355 -4.35 10.28 -6.72
N ALA A 356 -3.72 9.13 -6.98
CA ALA A 356 -2.96 8.41 -5.97
C ALA A 356 -1.81 9.26 -5.42
N LEU A 357 -1.05 9.94 -6.27
CA LEU A 357 0.03 10.84 -5.84
C LEU A 357 -0.49 12.05 -5.06
N SER A 358 -1.72 12.49 -5.26
CA SER A 358 -2.31 13.58 -4.47
C SER A 358 -2.57 13.21 -3.01
N LEU A 359 -2.69 11.91 -2.72
CA LEU A 359 -2.83 11.38 -1.38
C LEU A 359 -1.49 11.44 -0.65
N LYS A 360 -1.51 11.91 0.60
CA LYS A 360 -0.30 12.15 1.41
C LYS A 360 0.40 10.83 1.68
N GLY A 361 1.71 10.76 1.42
CA GLY A 361 2.53 9.57 1.67
C GLY A 361 2.29 8.40 0.70
N MET A 362 1.32 8.48 -0.22
CA MET A 362 1.04 7.37 -1.14
C MET A 362 2.15 7.24 -2.21
N HIS A 363 2.70 6.05 -2.34
CA HIS A 363 3.63 5.66 -3.40
C HIS A 363 2.90 4.91 -4.49
N VAL A 364 3.33 5.10 -5.74
CA VAL A 364 2.68 4.51 -6.91
C VAL A 364 3.71 3.74 -7.71
N VAL A 365 3.44 2.47 -8.04
CA VAL A 365 4.25 1.67 -8.95
C VAL A 365 3.49 1.48 -10.25
N VAL A 366 4.09 1.86 -11.38
CA VAL A 366 3.56 1.57 -12.74
C VAL A 366 4.53 0.64 -13.46
N ASN A 367 3.99 -0.31 -14.22
CA ASN A 367 4.79 -1.29 -14.95
C ASN A 367 4.36 -1.51 -16.40
N MET A 368 5.07 -2.41 -17.08
CA MET A 368 4.58 -3.14 -18.25
C MET A 368 4.22 -4.58 -17.83
N HIS A 369 2.98 -5.03 -18.03
CA HIS A 369 2.45 -6.21 -17.35
C HIS A 369 2.30 -7.46 -18.23
N HIS A 370 1.21 -7.61 -18.98
CA HIS A 370 0.90 -8.82 -19.78
C HIS A 370 1.38 -8.72 -21.24
N GLU A 371 2.63 -8.28 -21.45
CA GLU A 371 3.21 -8.00 -22.78
C GLU A 371 3.60 -9.27 -23.57
N SER A 372 2.61 -10.12 -23.91
CA SER A 372 2.83 -11.46 -24.45
C SER A 372 3.65 -11.51 -25.76
N THR A 373 3.35 -10.65 -26.73
CA THR A 373 4.02 -10.56 -28.03
C THR A 373 5.44 -10.06 -27.85
N LEU A 374 5.61 -9.00 -27.06
CA LEU A 374 6.91 -8.40 -26.76
C LEU A 374 7.86 -9.42 -26.12
N LYS A 375 7.36 -10.20 -25.15
CA LYS A 375 8.11 -11.25 -24.47
C LYS A 375 8.47 -12.39 -25.41
N ALA A 376 7.51 -12.89 -26.19
CA ALA A 376 7.69 -14.01 -27.11
C ALA A 376 8.67 -13.73 -28.27
N GLU A 377 8.76 -12.47 -28.69
CA GLU A 377 9.61 -12.06 -29.82
C GLU A 377 10.96 -11.46 -29.39
N ASP A 378 11.25 -11.40 -28.08
CA ASP A 378 12.42 -10.71 -27.54
C ASP A 378 12.51 -9.27 -28.10
N ASN A 379 11.39 -8.54 -28.15
CA ASN A 379 11.32 -7.26 -28.87
C ASN A 379 11.89 -6.08 -28.06
N PHE A 380 13.22 -6.06 -27.96
CA PHE A 380 14.00 -5.07 -27.23
C PHE A 380 13.69 -3.62 -27.64
N ALA A 381 13.50 -3.38 -28.93
CA ALA A 381 13.30 -2.03 -29.47
C ALA A 381 11.91 -1.47 -29.12
N VAL A 382 10.88 -2.33 -29.10
CA VAL A 382 9.54 -1.92 -28.65
C VAL A 382 9.56 -1.59 -27.17
N LEU A 383 10.17 -2.45 -26.34
CA LEU A 383 10.29 -2.18 -24.90
C LEU A 383 11.04 -0.87 -24.62
N GLU A 384 12.15 -0.63 -25.31
CA GLU A 384 12.93 0.60 -25.19
C GLU A 384 12.09 1.84 -25.56
N ASN A 385 11.32 1.80 -26.65
CA ASN A 385 10.49 2.91 -27.09
C ASN A 385 9.27 3.15 -26.18
N VAL A 386 8.66 2.09 -25.64
CA VAL A 386 7.58 2.22 -24.66
C VAL A 386 8.12 2.91 -23.40
N TRP A 387 9.27 2.48 -22.88
CA TRP A 387 9.86 3.11 -21.69
C TRP A 387 10.34 4.55 -21.92
N ASP A 388 10.79 4.90 -23.13
CA ASP A 388 11.04 6.30 -23.51
C ASP A 388 9.76 7.15 -23.42
N GLY A 389 8.65 6.60 -23.90
CA GLY A 389 7.32 7.21 -23.82
C GLY A 389 6.80 7.35 -22.39
N ILE A 390 6.80 6.27 -21.60
CA ILE A 390 6.37 6.28 -20.19
C ILE A 390 7.19 7.30 -19.39
N SER A 391 8.52 7.28 -19.57
CA SER A 391 9.42 8.21 -18.88
C SER A 391 9.14 9.66 -19.26
N SER A 392 8.78 9.94 -20.52
CA SER A 392 8.44 11.27 -20.99
C SER A 392 7.10 11.77 -20.43
N ILE A 393 6.10 10.88 -20.34
CA ILE A 393 4.76 11.21 -19.79
C ILE A 393 4.87 11.63 -18.33
N PHE A 394 5.68 10.90 -17.56
CA PHE A 394 5.74 11.04 -16.11
C PHE A 394 6.99 11.76 -15.61
N VAL A 395 7.72 12.46 -16.49
CA VAL A 395 9.05 13.05 -16.16
C VAL A 395 8.99 14.04 -14.99
N ASN A 396 7.90 14.82 -14.90
CA ASN A 396 7.70 15.87 -13.91
C ASN A 396 6.79 15.45 -12.74
N HIS A 397 6.32 14.21 -12.70
CA HIS A 397 5.55 13.70 -11.56
C HIS A 397 6.48 13.41 -10.36
N SER A 398 5.95 13.45 -9.14
CA SER A 398 6.72 13.20 -7.90
C SER A 398 7.50 11.87 -7.96
N HIS A 399 8.66 11.82 -7.30
CA HIS A 399 9.51 10.62 -7.18
C HIS A 399 8.91 9.54 -6.26
N ARG A 400 7.73 9.78 -5.68
CA ARG A 400 6.84 8.74 -5.15
C ARG A 400 6.22 7.84 -6.22
N LEU A 401 6.35 8.18 -7.50
CA LEU A 401 6.04 7.29 -8.62
C LEU A 401 7.29 6.49 -9.03
N LEU A 402 7.19 5.18 -8.95
CA LEU A 402 8.23 4.20 -9.23
C LEU A 402 7.90 3.46 -10.54
N PHE A 403 8.94 3.00 -11.24
CA PHE A 403 8.80 2.25 -12.50
C PHE A 403 9.29 0.82 -12.35
N GLU A 404 8.41 -0.16 -12.49
CA GLU A 404 8.76 -1.58 -12.56
C GLU A 404 8.82 -2.04 -14.02
N VAL A 405 9.98 -2.51 -14.46
CA VAL A 405 10.29 -2.54 -15.90
C VAL A 405 9.43 -3.50 -16.72
N LEU A 406 9.29 -4.75 -16.29
CA LEU A 406 8.53 -5.77 -17.01
C LEU A 406 8.12 -6.87 -16.04
N ASN A 407 6.81 -7.03 -15.84
CA ASN A 407 6.26 -8.09 -15.01
C ASN A 407 6.58 -9.47 -15.58
N GLU A 408 6.97 -10.41 -14.72
CA GLU A 408 7.01 -11.86 -15.00
C GLU A 408 7.45 -12.21 -16.45
N PRO A 409 8.74 -12.05 -16.79
CA PRO A 409 9.25 -12.28 -18.14
C PRO A 409 9.26 -13.78 -18.52
N HIS A 410 8.11 -14.32 -18.91
CA HIS A 410 7.92 -15.66 -19.48
C HIS A 410 7.46 -15.60 -20.94
N GLN A 411 7.58 -16.71 -21.66
CA GLN A 411 7.22 -16.82 -23.07
C GLN A 411 6.72 -18.21 -23.47
N GLY A 412 5.94 -18.24 -24.55
CA GLY A 412 5.45 -19.47 -25.14
C GLY A 412 4.24 -20.08 -24.40
N PRO A 413 3.67 -21.17 -24.92
CA PRO A 413 2.41 -21.73 -24.42
C PRO A 413 2.51 -22.46 -23.07
N ASN A 414 3.73 -22.61 -22.54
CA ASN A 414 3.98 -23.26 -21.24
C ASN A 414 4.60 -22.27 -20.24
N ASP A 415 4.59 -20.97 -20.55
CA ASP A 415 5.15 -19.91 -19.71
C ASP A 415 6.60 -20.20 -19.28
N GLU A 416 7.42 -20.57 -20.26
CA GLU A 416 8.84 -20.84 -20.04
C GLU A 416 9.57 -19.54 -19.69
N PRO A 417 10.61 -19.57 -18.84
CA PRO A 417 11.42 -18.39 -18.56
C PRO A 417 11.97 -17.80 -19.86
N MET A 418 11.86 -16.47 -20.02
CA MET A 418 12.68 -15.77 -21.00
C MET A 418 14.16 -15.97 -20.67
N ALA A 419 15.04 -15.90 -21.67
CA ALA A 419 16.46 -16.03 -21.41
C ALA A 419 16.93 -14.89 -20.48
N ALA A 420 17.59 -15.23 -19.36
CA ALA A 420 18.13 -14.25 -18.40
C ALA A 420 18.95 -13.12 -19.04
N ALA A 421 19.69 -13.40 -20.11
CA ALA A 421 20.43 -12.38 -20.86
C ALA A 421 19.52 -11.42 -21.63
N SER A 422 18.40 -11.91 -22.19
CA SER A 422 17.38 -11.08 -22.85
C SER A 422 16.69 -10.17 -21.84
N VAL A 423 16.26 -10.71 -20.68
CA VAL A 423 15.63 -9.91 -19.61
C VAL A 423 16.54 -8.79 -19.11
N ARG A 424 17.82 -9.10 -18.83
CA ARG A 424 18.81 -8.08 -18.45
C ARG A 424 19.05 -7.04 -19.55
N ARG A 425 19.05 -7.46 -20.83
CA ARG A 425 19.22 -6.54 -21.96
C ARG A 425 18.03 -5.60 -22.10
N MET A 426 16.80 -6.11 -22.03
CA MET A 426 15.58 -5.31 -22.03
C MET A 426 15.60 -4.31 -20.87
N THR A 427 15.89 -4.80 -19.68
CA THR A 427 15.94 -3.96 -18.47
C THR A 427 17.00 -2.87 -18.56
N GLY A 428 18.19 -3.19 -19.07
CA GLY A 428 19.25 -2.19 -19.30
C GLY A 428 18.86 -1.10 -20.30
N LEU A 429 18.13 -1.44 -21.36
CA LEU A 429 17.65 -0.46 -22.34
C LEU A 429 16.59 0.48 -21.73
N ALA A 430 15.63 -0.07 -20.99
CA ALA A 430 14.66 0.73 -20.24
C ALA A 430 15.35 1.62 -19.21
N TYR A 431 16.29 1.07 -18.44
CA TYR A 431 17.10 1.79 -17.47
C TYR A 431 17.81 3.00 -18.09
N ASP A 432 18.48 2.82 -19.23
CA ASP A 432 19.19 3.90 -19.92
C ASP A 432 18.23 5.01 -20.39
N LYS A 433 17.03 4.65 -20.88
CA LYS A 433 15.98 5.61 -21.28
C LYS A 433 15.43 6.39 -20.09
N ILE A 434 15.07 5.69 -19.01
CA ILE A 434 14.55 6.32 -17.79
C ILE A 434 15.60 7.29 -17.24
N ARG A 435 16.86 6.85 -17.09
CA ARG A 435 17.94 7.69 -16.55
C ARG A 435 18.32 8.88 -17.41
N ALA A 436 18.11 8.80 -18.73
CA ALA A 436 18.34 9.93 -19.62
C ALA A 436 17.37 11.09 -19.39
N LEU A 437 16.15 10.81 -18.91
CA LEU A 437 15.10 11.80 -18.66
C LEU A 437 14.94 12.12 -17.17
N ASN A 438 15.12 11.13 -16.30
CA ASN A 438 14.95 11.25 -14.87
C ASN A 438 16.04 10.43 -14.12
N PRO A 439 17.14 11.09 -13.70
CA PRO A 439 18.27 10.43 -13.05
C PRO A 439 17.94 9.81 -11.68
N GLU A 440 16.91 10.32 -10.99
CA GLU A 440 16.56 9.94 -9.62
C GLU A 440 15.25 9.12 -9.50
N ARG A 441 14.54 8.83 -10.59
CA ARG A 441 13.35 7.95 -10.57
C ARG A 441 13.72 6.57 -10.03
N ILE A 442 12.96 6.03 -9.08
CA ILE A 442 13.20 4.64 -8.69
C ILE A 442 12.78 3.69 -9.80
N ILE A 443 13.69 2.76 -10.12
CA ILE A 443 13.49 1.69 -11.07
C ILE A 443 13.46 0.37 -10.29
N ILE A 444 12.41 -0.41 -10.48
CA ILE A 444 12.21 -1.72 -9.87
C ILE A 444 12.54 -2.79 -10.93
N ILE A 445 13.44 -3.72 -10.57
CA ILE A 445 13.88 -4.84 -11.42
C ILE A 445 13.51 -6.18 -10.79
N GLY A 446 13.11 -7.14 -11.61
CA GLY A 446 12.75 -8.50 -11.15
C GLY A 446 13.49 -9.60 -11.92
N GLY A 447 13.23 -10.85 -11.52
CA GLY A 447 13.73 -12.05 -12.19
C GLY A 447 13.06 -12.34 -13.54
N ASP A 448 13.34 -13.49 -14.13
CA ASP A 448 12.61 -14.03 -15.27
C ASP A 448 11.39 -14.84 -14.80
N GLN A 449 10.54 -15.24 -15.74
CA GLN A 449 9.38 -16.11 -15.55
C GLN A 449 8.24 -15.58 -14.67
N TRP A 450 8.21 -15.89 -13.38
CA TRP A 450 7.10 -15.62 -12.45
C TRP A 450 7.52 -14.71 -11.29
N PHE A 451 8.70 -14.09 -11.40
CA PHE A 451 9.27 -13.30 -10.32
C PHE A 451 9.42 -14.10 -9.01
N GLY A 452 9.58 -15.42 -9.07
CA GLY A 452 9.94 -16.20 -7.89
C GLY A 452 11.29 -15.73 -7.32
N ALA A 453 11.45 -15.76 -6.00
CA ALA A 453 12.66 -15.24 -5.35
C ALA A 453 13.97 -15.86 -5.89
N ALA A 454 13.97 -17.15 -6.21
CA ALA A 454 15.13 -17.84 -6.78
C ALA A 454 15.47 -17.38 -8.22
N GLU A 455 14.51 -16.80 -8.94
CA GLU A 455 14.66 -16.35 -10.31
C GLU A 455 15.50 -15.08 -10.39
N MET A 456 15.46 -14.25 -9.33
CA MET A 456 16.30 -13.06 -9.22
C MET A 456 17.79 -13.39 -9.38
N ALA A 457 18.28 -14.40 -8.66
CA ALA A 457 19.68 -14.83 -8.75
C ALA A 457 20.03 -15.48 -10.09
N ARG A 458 19.08 -16.17 -10.72
CA ARG A 458 19.23 -16.75 -12.07
C ARG A 458 19.38 -15.63 -13.11
N THR A 459 18.55 -14.60 -13.02
CA THR A 459 18.54 -13.49 -13.98
C THR A 459 19.72 -12.54 -13.78
N TRP A 460 20.05 -12.21 -12.52
CA TRP A 460 21.00 -11.16 -12.14
C TRP A 460 22.22 -11.71 -11.37
N PRO A 461 23.15 -12.41 -12.06
CA PRO A 461 24.44 -12.77 -11.45
C PRO A 461 25.38 -11.57 -11.27
N ASP A 462 25.07 -10.43 -11.89
CA ASP A 462 25.78 -9.16 -11.82
C ASP A 462 24.84 -8.01 -12.21
N LEU A 463 25.17 -6.78 -11.81
CA LEU A 463 24.40 -5.56 -12.05
C LEU A 463 25.00 -4.67 -13.16
N SER A 464 25.81 -5.22 -14.07
CA SER A 464 26.58 -4.41 -15.04
C SER A 464 25.74 -3.56 -15.99
N LEU A 465 24.48 -3.94 -16.20
CA LEU A 465 23.51 -3.27 -17.08
C LEU A 465 22.56 -2.32 -16.33
N VAL A 466 22.62 -2.25 -15.00
CA VAL A 466 21.74 -1.41 -14.16
C VAL A 466 22.55 -0.78 -13.03
N GLY A 467 23.04 0.44 -13.25
CA GLY A 467 23.80 1.20 -12.24
C GLY A 467 25.12 0.59 -11.76
N LYS A 468 25.50 -0.62 -12.22
CA LYS A 468 26.67 -1.38 -11.73
C LYS A 468 26.63 -1.60 -10.21
N GLY A 469 25.42 -1.66 -9.64
CA GLY A 469 25.18 -1.75 -8.20
C GLY A 469 25.42 -0.47 -7.41
N ASN A 470 25.70 0.67 -8.05
CA ASN A 470 25.97 1.94 -7.36
C ASN A 470 24.84 2.97 -7.49
N ASP A 471 23.81 2.66 -8.27
CA ASP A 471 22.66 3.55 -8.39
C ASP A 471 21.75 3.35 -7.16
N ALA A 472 21.61 4.42 -6.38
CA ALA A 472 20.83 4.45 -5.14
C ALA A 472 19.31 4.45 -5.38
N TYR A 473 18.86 4.52 -6.63
CA TYR A 473 17.45 4.60 -7.03
C TYR A 473 17.02 3.31 -7.77
N ILE A 474 17.57 2.17 -7.38
CA ILE A 474 17.14 0.85 -7.87
C ILE A 474 16.59 0.04 -6.69
N MET A 475 15.50 -0.68 -6.95
CA MET A 475 14.86 -1.63 -6.03
C MET A 475 14.71 -2.98 -6.74
N SER A 476 14.79 -4.07 -5.99
CA SER A 476 14.53 -5.41 -6.51
C SER A 476 13.10 -5.82 -6.19
N THR A 477 12.47 -6.66 -7.03
CA THR A 477 11.14 -7.22 -6.75
C THR A 477 11.08 -8.72 -6.93
N PHE A 478 10.20 -9.36 -6.16
CA PHE A 478 9.78 -10.73 -6.38
C PHE A 478 8.30 -10.89 -5.99
N HIS A 479 7.64 -11.93 -6.49
CA HIS A 479 6.26 -12.30 -6.18
C HIS A 479 6.24 -13.51 -5.25
N HIS A 480 5.30 -13.52 -4.30
CA HIS A 480 5.24 -14.54 -3.26
C HIS A 480 3.86 -15.19 -3.16
N TYR A 481 3.76 -16.38 -3.75
CA TYR A 481 2.57 -17.24 -3.65
C TYR A 481 2.91 -18.60 -3.04
N SER A 482 4.03 -18.73 -2.31
CA SER A 482 4.41 -19.98 -1.67
C SER A 482 3.61 -20.23 -0.37
N PRO A 483 3.12 -21.46 -0.12
CA PRO A 483 3.12 -22.61 -1.03
C PRO A 483 1.99 -22.49 -2.07
N TRP A 484 2.32 -22.72 -3.36
CA TRP A 484 1.37 -22.55 -4.46
C TRP A 484 0.10 -23.38 -4.31
N GLU A 485 0.22 -24.60 -3.80
CA GLU A 485 -0.91 -25.51 -3.57
C GLU A 485 -1.97 -24.94 -2.60
N PHE A 486 -1.55 -24.03 -1.71
CA PHE A 486 -2.42 -23.29 -0.79
C PHE A 486 -2.92 -21.97 -1.38
N ASN A 487 -1.99 -21.18 -1.95
CA ASN A 487 -2.24 -19.81 -2.35
C ASN A 487 -2.80 -19.66 -3.77
N GLY A 488 -2.32 -20.46 -4.73
CA GLY A 488 -2.80 -20.47 -6.10
C GLY A 488 -3.92 -21.49 -6.35
N GLU A 489 -3.88 -22.64 -5.66
CA GLU A 489 -4.73 -23.79 -6.00
C GLU A 489 -5.82 -24.11 -4.94
N ALA A 490 -6.57 -25.19 -5.15
CA ALA A 490 -7.77 -25.51 -4.39
C ALA A 490 -7.53 -25.96 -2.93
N ASN A 491 -6.30 -26.32 -2.52
CA ASN A 491 -6.05 -26.91 -1.20
C ASN A 491 -5.96 -25.86 -0.08
N LYS A 492 -7.09 -25.24 0.27
CA LYS A 492 -7.17 -24.23 1.34
C LYS A 492 -7.00 -24.81 2.75
N THR A 493 -6.87 -26.13 2.87
CA THR A 493 -6.56 -26.83 4.13
C THR A 493 -5.08 -27.13 4.33
N TYR A 494 -4.22 -26.78 3.36
CA TYR A 494 -2.78 -26.96 3.49
C TYR A 494 -2.26 -26.24 4.73
N LEU A 495 -1.53 -26.97 5.58
CA LEU A 495 -0.96 -26.43 6.81
C LEU A 495 0.38 -25.76 6.51
N TRP A 496 0.31 -24.49 6.10
CA TRP A 496 1.48 -23.61 6.00
C TRP A 496 2.15 -23.42 7.38
N ASP A 497 3.42 -23.08 7.38
CA ASP A 497 4.15 -22.67 8.59
C ASP A 497 5.08 -21.49 8.27
N GLU A 498 5.79 -21.00 9.28
CA GLU A 498 6.76 -19.90 9.13
C GLU A 498 7.72 -20.15 7.94
N SER A 499 8.22 -21.37 7.76
CA SER A 499 9.20 -21.65 6.71
C SER A 499 8.62 -21.52 5.31
N THR A 500 7.34 -21.86 5.14
CA THR A 500 6.65 -21.73 3.83
C THR A 500 6.49 -20.28 3.37
N ILE A 501 6.51 -19.32 4.31
CA ILE A 501 6.49 -17.88 4.00
C ILE A 501 7.93 -17.35 3.94
N THR A 502 8.75 -17.67 4.94
CA THR A 502 10.03 -16.99 5.15
C THR A 502 11.16 -17.45 4.23
N SER A 503 11.05 -18.64 3.61
CA SER A 503 12.11 -19.20 2.75
C SER A 503 12.37 -18.39 1.47
N ASP A 504 11.32 -17.92 0.80
CA ASP A 504 11.49 -17.13 -0.44
C ASP A 504 12.05 -15.74 -0.13
N MET A 505 11.56 -15.11 0.93
CA MET A 505 12.15 -13.86 1.44
C MET A 505 13.65 -14.05 1.77
N ALA A 506 14.03 -15.13 2.47
CA ALA A 506 15.43 -15.41 2.77
C ALA A 506 16.27 -15.65 1.49
N THR A 507 15.68 -16.29 0.47
CA THR A 507 16.33 -16.47 -0.84
C THR A 507 16.60 -15.14 -1.53
N GLN A 508 15.66 -14.19 -1.44
CA GLN A 508 15.85 -12.84 -1.96
C GLN A 508 16.91 -12.07 -1.15
N GLU A 509 16.90 -12.16 0.17
CA GLU A 509 17.90 -11.53 1.06
C GLU A 509 19.33 -12.05 0.77
N ASP A 510 19.47 -13.35 0.49
CA ASP A 510 20.75 -13.95 0.08
C ASP A 510 21.26 -13.31 -1.22
N TRP A 511 20.38 -13.05 -2.20
CA TRP A 511 20.77 -12.33 -3.42
C TRP A 511 21.15 -10.87 -3.12
N VAL A 512 20.36 -10.17 -2.31
CA VAL A 512 20.60 -8.76 -1.96
C VAL A 512 21.96 -8.57 -1.29
N THR A 513 22.30 -9.43 -0.32
CA THR A 513 23.55 -9.32 0.45
C THR A 513 24.78 -9.80 -0.32
N SER A 514 24.61 -10.62 -1.37
CA SER A 514 25.73 -11.16 -2.16
C SER A 514 26.00 -10.40 -3.46
N ILE A 515 24.96 -10.02 -4.19
CA ILE A 515 25.05 -9.38 -5.52
C ILE A 515 24.34 -8.03 -5.53
N GLY A 516 23.19 -7.93 -4.85
CA GLY A 516 22.30 -6.78 -4.89
C GLY A 516 22.85 -5.51 -4.24
N ASN A 517 23.93 -5.60 -3.46
CA ASN A 517 24.56 -4.46 -2.76
C ASN A 517 23.58 -3.73 -1.82
N ASP A 518 22.89 -4.51 -0.97
CA ASP A 518 21.90 -4.02 0.02
C ASP A 518 20.71 -3.28 -0.62
N MET A 519 20.42 -3.56 -1.90
CA MET A 519 19.25 -3.07 -2.62
C MET A 519 17.95 -3.45 -1.88
N PRO A 520 17.02 -2.50 -1.67
CA PRO A 520 15.72 -2.80 -1.07
C PRO A 520 14.92 -3.81 -1.89
N VAL A 521 13.97 -4.46 -1.23
CA VAL A 521 13.14 -5.51 -1.82
C VAL A 521 11.69 -5.05 -1.82
N TYR A 522 11.00 -5.22 -2.93
CA TYR A 522 9.58 -5.04 -3.03
C TYR A 522 8.91 -6.39 -3.25
N ILE A 523 7.97 -6.77 -2.39
CA ILE A 523 7.12 -7.93 -2.67
C ILE A 523 5.94 -7.43 -3.48
N GLY A 524 6.10 -7.39 -4.80
CA GLY A 524 5.15 -6.74 -5.71
C GLY A 524 3.77 -7.39 -5.77
N GLU A 525 3.71 -8.70 -5.49
CA GLU A 525 2.48 -9.47 -5.43
C GLU A 525 2.58 -10.58 -4.39
N TRP A 526 1.48 -10.80 -3.68
CA TRP A 526 1.25 -11.95 -2.81
C TRP A 526 -0.25 -12.08 -2.51
N GLY A 527 -0.75 -13.27 -2.22
CA GLY A 527 -2.18 -13.44 -1.90
C GLY A 527 -2.67 -14.87 -1.97
N ASN A 528 -3.97 -15.07 -1.76
CA ASN A 528 -4.64 -16.36 -1.86
C ASN A 528 -5.87 -16.30 -2.78
N SER A 529 -6.00 -17.23 -3.73
CA SER A 529 -7.10 -17.37 -4.68
C SER A 529 -8.40 -17.92 -4.05
N TRP A 530 -8.73 -17.49 -2.85
CA TRP A 530 -9.81 -18.07 -2.04
C TRP A 530 -11.16 -18.03 -2.77
N ASN A 531 -11.48 -16.94 -3.45
CA ASN A 531 -12.79 -16.70 -4.06
C ASN A 531 -13.00 -17.58 -5.31
N GLN A 532 -11.94 -18.16 -5.85
CA GLN A 532 -12.06 -19.18 -6.89
C GLN A 532 -12.67 -20.49 -6.36
N TYR A 533 -12.45 -20.81 -5.08
CA TYR A 533 -12.71 -22.14 -4.55
C TYR A 533 -13.70 -22.18 -3.38
N LEU A 534 -13.79 -21.12 -2.58
CA LEU A 534 -14.60 -21.07 -1.36
C LEU A 534 -15.77 -20.09 -1.50
N GLN A 535 -16.87 -20.40 -0.80
CA GLN A 535 -18.05 -19.52 -0.74
C GLN A 535 -17.82 -18.23 0.03
N THR A 536 -16.88 -18.22 0.98
CA THR A 536 -16.59 -17.05 1.82
C THR A 536 -15.10 -16.96 2.13
N ALA A 537 -14.63 -15.74 2.42
CA ALA A 537 -13.26 -15.47 2.87
C ALA A 537 -12.99 -15.86 4.35
N ASN A 538 -13.95 -16.49 5.03
CA ASN A 538 -13.89 -16.76 6.47
C ASN A 538 -13.03 -17.98 6.85
N CYS A 539 -12.26 -18.53 5.91
CA CYS A 539 -11.31 -19.60 6.22
C CYS A 539 -10.21 -19.07 7.15
N ASN A 540 -10.16 -19.56 8.39
CA ASN A 540 -9.18 -19.12 9.38
C ASN A 540 -7.73 -19.43 8.95
N ASN A 541 -7.52 -20.46 8.12
CA ASN A 541 -6.20 -20.80 7.60
C ASN A 541 -5.68 -19.73 6.62
N ILE A 542 -6.56 -19.13 5.83
CA ILE A 542 -6.24 -18.02 4.92
C ILE A 542 -6.06 -16.73 5.71
N ARG A 543 -7.02 -16.41 6.59
CA ARG A 543 -6.94 -15.21 7.43
C ARG A 543 -5.65 -15.17 8.25
N SER A 544 -5.29 -16.27 8.92
CA SER A 544 -4.03 -16.35 9.68
C SER A 544 -2.78 -16.27 8.81
N TRP A 545 -2.82 -16.65 7.53
CA TRP A 545 -1.69 -16.46 6.62
C TRP A 545 -1.49 -14.97 6.31
N TYR A 546 -2.57 -14.26 5.97
CA TYR A 546 -2.55 -12.81 5.77
C TYR A 546 -2.09 -12.08 7.04
N ASP A 547 -2.59 -12.50 8.20
CA ASP A 547 -2.26 -11.99 9.55
C ASP A 547 -0.77 -12.08 9.91
N ASN A 548 -0.02 -12.95 9.22
CA ASN A 548 1.41 -13.11 9.49
C ASN A 548 2.31 -12.63 8.34
N PHE A 549 1.82 -12.62 7.09
CA PHE A 549 2.68 -12.41 5.92
C PHE A 549 3.42 -11.06 5.94
N ALA A 550 2.68 -9.94 6.00
CA ALA A 550 3.28 -8.62 5.92
C ALA A 550 3.83 -8.18 7.28
N ASP A 551 2.97 -8.05 8.29
CA ASP A 551 3.31 -7.53 9.63
C ASP A 551 4.38 -8.37 10.37
N ASN A 552 4.24 -9.71 10.42
CA ASN A 552 5.15 -10.54 11.21
C ASN A 552 6.40 -11.02 10.44
N TYR A 553 6.33 -11.16 9.12
CA TYR A 553 7.40 -11.77 8.33
C TYR A 553 8.08 -10.85 7.32
N ALA A 554 7.37 -9.95 6.65
CA ALA A 554 7.97 -8.99 5.73
C ALA A 554 8.55 -7.78 6.49
N ASP A 555 7.80 -7.19 7.42
CA ASP A 555 8.25 -6.03 8.19
C ASP A 555 9.36 -6.37 9.21
N ALA A 556 9.47 -7.63 9.59
CA ALA A 556 10.53 -8.11 10.48
C ALA A 556 11.89 -8.31 9.77
N ARG A 557 11.97 -8.08 8.46
CA ARG A 557 13.21 -8.23 7.69
C ARG A 557 14.22 -7.13 7.99
N ALA A 558 15.49 -7.47 7.83
CA ALA A 558 16.59 -6.53 8.03
C ALA A 558 16.73 -5.55 6.86
N ILE A 559 16.25 -5.97 5.68
CA ILE A 559 16.16 -5.15 4.47
C ILE A 559 14.75 -4.60 4.38
N GLU A 560 14.63 -3.32 4.02
CA GLU A 560 13.32 -2.68 3.80
C GLU A 560 12.54 -3.48 2.75
N THR A 561 11.40 -4.05 3.17
CA THR A 561 10.62 -5.02 2.39
C THR A 561 9.14 -4.62 2.31
N PRO A 562 8.78 -3.47 1.72
CA PRO A 562 7.39 -3.14 1.46
C PRO A 562 6.72 -4.20 0.59
N THR A 563 5.40 -4.34 0.73
CA THR A 563 4.64 -5.36 0.00
C THR A 563 3.43 -4.75 -0.68
N ALA A 564 2.94 -5.40 -1.73
CA ALA A 564 1.62 -5.15 -2.30
C ALA A 564 0.84 -6.44 -2.46
N VAL A 565 -0.30 -6.52 -1.76
CA VAL A 565 -1.21 -7.65 -1.90
C VAL A 565 -1.81 -7.66 -3.29
N TRP A 566 -1.97 -8.85 -3.90
CA TRP A 566 -2.72 -9.01 -5.13
C TRP A 566 -4.21 -9.03 -4.82
N ASP A 567 -4.93 -8.06 -5.37
CA ASP A 567 -6.38 -7.94 -5.24
C ASP A 567 -6.95 -7.62 -6.62
N ASP A 568 -7.51 -8.64 -7.27
CA ASP A 568 -8.09 -8.56 -8.60
C ASP A 568 -9.61 -8.32 -8.57
N GLY A 569 -10.23 -8.24 -7.39
CA GLY A 569 -11.70 -8.26 -7.26
C GLY A 569 -12.36 -9.52 -7.84
N GLY A 570 -11.57 -10.56 -8.10
CA GLY A 570 -11.92 -11.80 -8.79
C GLY A 570 -11.51 -12.99 -7.93
N TRP A 571 -10.51 -13.78 -8.34
CA TRP A 571 -10.10 -14.98 -7.59
C TRP A 571 -9.41 -14.65 -6.27
N PHE A 572 -8.69 -13.54 -6.23
CA PHE A 572 -7.95 -13.02 -5.07
C PHE A 572 -8.69 -11.85 -4.42
N MET A 573 -10.02 -11.79 -4.58
CA MET A 573 -10.84 -10.66 -4.14
C MET A 573 -10.60 -10.30 -2.67
N ILE A 574 -10.24 -9.04 -2.43
CA ILE A 574 -10.30 -8.41 -1.11
C ILE A 574 -11.28 -7.24 -1.17
N TRP A 575 -11.24 -6.46 -2.24
CA TRP A 575 -12.22 -5.41 -2.55
C TRP A 575 -13.23 -5.88 -3.59
N ASP A 576 -14.52 -5.72 -3.30
CA ASP A 576 -15.60 -6.01 -4.26
C ASP A 576 -15.99 -4.74 -5.02
N HIS A 577 -15.61 -4.70 -6.30
CA HIS A 577 -15.93 -3.58 -7.21
C HIS A 577 -17.44 -3.43 -7.49
N ASN A 578 -18.27 -4.48 -7.28
CA ASN A 578 -19.71 -4.39 -7.51
C ASN A 578 -20.42 -3.65 -6.37
N THR A 579 -19.99 -3.87 -5.13
CA THR A 579 -20.58 -3.22 -3.94
C THR A 579 -19.82 -1.99 -3.49
N ASN A 580 -18.59 -1.78 -3.99
CA ASN A 580 -17.64 -0.81 -3.46
C ASN A 580 -17.48 -0.95 -1.94
N ASP A 581 -17.20 -2.18 -1.52
CA ASP A 581 -17.03 -2.55 -0.11
C ASP A 581 -16.07 -3.73 0.03
N TRP A 582 -15.57 -3.95 1.24
CA TRP A 582 -14.65 -5.06 1.52
C TRP A 582 -15.34 -6.43 1.42
N ASN A 583 -16.60 -6.57 1.87
CA ASN A 583 -17.35 -7.85 1.93
C ASN A 583 -16.62 -9.02 2.65
N ASN A 584 -15.46 -8.77 3.25
CA ASN A 584 -14.62 -9.70 3.99
C ASN A 584 -13.67 -8.92 4.93
N SER A 585 -12.92 -9.64 5.75
CA SER A 585 -11.97 -9.07 6.72
C SER A 585 -10.49 -9.29 6.34
N LEU A 586 -10.16 -9.74 5.12
CA LEU A 586 -8.78 -10.05 4.75
C LEU A 586 -7.88 -8.81 4.75
N TYR A 587 -8.42 -7.65 4.40
CA TYR A 587 -7.66 -6.39 4.44
C TYR A 587 -7.15 -6.05 5.86
N GLN A 588 -7.93 -6.40 6.90
CA GLN A 588 -7.53 -6.22 8.31
C GLN A 588 -6.43 -7.20 8.71
N CYS A 589 -6.39 -8.37 8.08
CA CYS A 589 -5.37 -9.37 8.35
C CYS A 589 -4.01 -8.91 7.83
N ILE A 590 -3.94 -8.14 6.74
CA ILE A 590 -2.66 -7.69 6.18
C ILE A 590 -1.82 -6.94 7.23
N THR A 591 -2.46 -6.19 8.13
CA THR A 591 -1.81 -5.40 9.18
C THR A 591 -1.65 -6.16 10.51
N GLY A 592 -1.87 -7.48 10.54
CA GLY A 592 -1.62 -8.34 11.72
C GLY A 592 -2.63 -8.23 12.86
N THR A 593 -3.88 -7.82 12.56
CA THR A 593 -4.85 -7.47 13.61
C THR A 593 -6.21 -8.14 13.48
N CYS A 594 -6.37 -9.19 12.67
CA CYS A 594 -7.69 -9.75 12.36
C CYS A 594 -8.01 -11.07 13.06
N MET A 595 -7.05 -11.67 13.77
CA MET A 595 -7.19 -12.98 14.39
C MET A 595 -7.16 -12.89 15.93
N PRO A 596 -8.01 -13.64 16.65
CA PRO A 596 -7.92 -13.74 18.10
C PRO A 596 -6.70 -14.57 18.54
N GLU A 597 -6.25 -14.40 19.79
CA GLU A 597 -5.08 -15.14 20.33
C GLU A 597 -5.20 -16.66 20.20
N SER A 598 -6.42 -17.20 20.24
CA SER A 598 -6.71 -18.62 20.03
C SER A 598 -7.84 -18.79 19.04
N PHE A 599 -7.60 -19.60 18.01
CA PHE A 599 -8.60 -19.93 17.00
C PHE A 599 -8.44 -21.37 16.51
N GLU A 600 -9.53 -21.94 16.00
CA GLU A 600 -9.46 -23.16 15.21
C GLU A 600 -8.97 -22.81 13.80
N ARG A 601 -7.75 -23.25 13.46
CA ARG A 601 -7.12 -22.91 12.18
C ARG A 601 -7.88 -23.44 10.96
N LEU A 602 -8.41 -24.66 11.04
CA LEU A 602 -9.23 -25.25 9.98
C LEU A 602 -10.70 -25.26 10.42
N ASN A 603 -11.41 -24.15 10.19
CA ASN A 603 -12.85 -24.07 10.40
C ASN A 603 -13.62 -24.57 9.16
N ALA A 604 -14.94 -24.70 9.27
CA ALA A 604 -15.80 -25.22 8.18
C ALA A 604 -15.67 -24.41 6.87
N ALA A 605 -15.44 -23.10 6.96
CA ALA A 605 -15.26 -22.21 5.81
C ALA A 605 -14.04 -22.58 4.95
N CYS A 606 -13.02 -23.23 5.50
CA CYS A 606 -11.86 -23.70 4.72
C CYS A 606 -12.17 -24.88 3.79
N THR A 607 -13.37 -25.45 3.88
CA THR A 607 -13.80 -26.60 3.06
C THR A 607 -15.14 -26.37 2.37
N ASP A 608 -15.77 -25.22 2.56
CA ASP A 608 -17.08 -24.89 1.98
C ASP A 608 -16.91 -24.33 0.57
N THR A 609 -16.91 -25.23 -0.41
CA THR A 609 -16.58 -24.91 -1.80
C THR A 609 -17.75 -24.33 -2.58
N ASN A 610 -17.46 -23.49 -3.57
CA ASN A 610 -18.43 -22.91 -4.52
C ASN A 610 -19.20 -23.93 -5.37
#